data_AF-A0A8S0V049-F1
#
_entry.id   AF-A0A8S0V049-F1
#
_cell.length_a   1.000
_cell.length_b   1.000
_cell.length_c   1.000
_cell.angle_alpha   90.00
_cell.angle_beta   90.00
_cell.angle_gamma   90.00
#
_symmetry.space_group_name_H-M   'P 1'
#
loop_
_entity.id
_entity.type
_entity.pdbx_description
1 polymer ?
#
loop_
_entity_poly.entity_id
_entity_poly.type
_entity_poly.pdbx_seq_one_letter_code
_entity_poly.pdbx_strand_id
1 'polypeptide(L)'
;MLGVVAVIGQFLLRTEVESPFNNPYFASSLKDFWGRRWNCVTSNTLRLVVYGPILKNVSRIVGPNLAVTSALLGTFLVSAFMHEIIVYYLCRVMPRWGTTTFFLVQGLCIIAENKLIGKINVKWRVPQLITGPLVFGFVVYTFMRLVLPELLEYKVDERAIAEYAAVFDFVKDASLNWVKFGTNFWYKTWKETAYVCQHIQ
;
A
#
# COMPACT_ATOMS: atom_id res chain seq x y z
N MET A 1 -3.52 8.08 -1.14
CA MET A 1 -3.47 7.76 0.31
C MET A 1 -2.08 7.39 0.80
N LEU A 2 -1.42 6.32 0.31
CA LEU A 2 -0.10 5.90 0.82
C LEU A 2 1.01 6.97 0.72
N GLY A 3 1.08 7.74 -0.36
CA GLY A 3 2.05 8.83 -0.50
C GLY A 3 1.81 10.00 0.48
N VAL A 4 0.54 10.31 0.77
CA VAL A 4 0.17 11.37 1.73
C VAL A 4 0.46 10.91 3.16
N VAL A 5 0.16 9.66 3.49
CA VAL A 5 0.52 9.05 4.79
C VAL A 5 2.03 9.01 4.98
N ALA A 6 2.80 8.69 3.93
CA ALA A 6 4.26 8.72 3.98
C ALA A 6 4.81 10.14 4.21
N VAL A 7 4.27 11.15 3.52
CA VAL A 7 4.68 12.56 3.70
C VAL A 7 4.33 13.08 5.09
N ILE A 8 3.14 12.77 5.60
CA ILE A 8 2.72 13.11 6.97
C ILE A 8 3.61 12.38 7.99
N GLY A 9 3.91 11.10 7.76
CA GLY A 9 4.82 10.32 8.59
C GLY A 9 6.23 10.90 8.62
N GLN A 10 6.79 11.31 7.47
CA GLN A 10 8.09 11.99 7.38
C GLN A 10 8.07 13.31 8.14
N PHE A 11 7.00 14.09 7.99
CA PHE A 11 6.83 15.36 8.67
C PHE A 11 6.75 15.20 10.20
N LEU A 12 6.02 14.19 10.69
CA LEU A 12 5.83 13.94 12.12
C LEU A 12 7.03 13.25 12.78
N LEU A 13 7.66 12.28 12.10
CA LEU A 13 8.72 11.46 12.69
C LEU A 13 10.13 12.03 12.42
N ARG A 14 10.28 13.01 11.52
CA ARG A 14 11.59 13.55 11.06
C ARG A 14 12.57 12.47 10.59
N THR A 15 12.05 11.32 10.16
CA THR A 15 12.83 10.21 9.59
C THR A 15 12.54 10.10 8.11
N GLU A 16 13.53 9.75 7.29
CA GLU A 16 13.31 9.37 5.90
C GLU A 16 12.46 8.08 5.84
N VAL A 17 11.15 8.23 5.62
CA VAL A 17 10.25 7.10 5.38
C VAL A 17 10.57 6.57 3.98
N GLU A 18 10.94 5.28 3.88
CA GLU A 18 11.16 4.62 2.60
C GLU A 18 9.99 4.87 1.65
N SER A 19 10.29 5.36 0.43
CA SER A 19 9.26 5.59 -0.58
C SER A 19 8.49 4.28 -0.84
N PRO A 20 7.16 4.26 -0.72
CA PRO A 20 6.37 3.05 -1.00
C PRO A 20 6.53 2.54 -2.42
N PHE A 21 6.89 3.40 -3.38
CA PHE A 21 7.06 3.04 -4.78
C PHE A 21 8.42 3.49 -5.29
N ASN A 22 9.09 2.62 -6.04
CA ASN A 22 10.35 2.91 -6.72
C ASN A 22 10.23 2.59 -8.21
N ASN A 23 9.70 3.55 -8.97
CA ASN A 23 9.65 3.50 -10.44
C ASN A 23 9.14 2.14 -10.98
N PRO A 24 7.89 1.75 -10.67
CA PRO A 24 7.35 0.42 -10.98
C PRO A 24 7.28 0.11 -12.47
N TYR A 25 7.16 1.14 -13.32
CA TYR A 25 7.14 1.02 -14.78
C TYR A 25 8.44 0.52 -15.40
N PHE A 26 9.55 0.56 -14.65
CA PHE A 26 10.86 0.08 -15.08
C PHE A 26 11.18 -1.29 -14.46
N ALA A 27 10.18 -2.12 -14.13
CA ALA A 27 10.44 -3.46 -13.60
C ALA A 27 11.10 -4.36 -14.65
N SER A 28 12.16 -5.06 -14.25
CA SER A 28 12.87 -6.00 -15.13
C SER A 28 12.26 -7.41 -15.15
N SER A 29 11.40 -7.71 -14.18
CA SER A 29 10.72 -9.00 -13.96
C SER A 29 9.52 -8.79 -13.05
N LEU A 30 8.62 -9.78 -12.98
CA LEU A 30 7.50 -9.74 -12.04
C LEU A 30 8.00 -9.82 -10.58
N LYS A 31 9.07 -10.58 -10.35
CA LYS A 31 9.79 -10.59 -9.07
C LYS A 31 10.36 -9.22 -8.68
N ASP A 32 10.97 -8.50 -9.62
CA ASP A 32 11.54 -7.17 -9.38
C ASP A 32 10.44 -6.13 -9.11
N PHE A 33 9.32 -6.25 -9.81
CA PHE A 33 8.13 -5.44 -9.55
C PHE A 33 7.66 -5.57 -8.10
N TRP A 34 7.29 -6.78 -7.68
CA TRP A 34 6.73 -7.02 -6.33
C TRP A 34 7.76 -6.91 -5.20
N GLY A 35 9.04 -7.21 -5.49
CA GLY A 35 10.07 -7.28 -4.45
C GLY A 35 10.80 -5.98 -4.15
N ARG A 36 10.91 -5.06 -5.12
CA ARG A 36 11.81 -3.90 -5.03
C ARG A 36 11.22 -2.58 -5.49
N ARG A 37 10.07 -2.59 -6.17
CA ARG A 37 9.52 -1.41 -6.85
C ARG A 37 8.10 -1.08 -6.45
N TRP A 38 7.31 -2.10 -6.13
CA TRP A 38 5.94 -1.97 -5.67
C TRP A 38 5.83 -2.21 -4.17
N ASN A 39 5.30 -1.22 -3.44
CA ASN A 39 5.05 -1.27 -2.00
C ASN A 39 6.25 -1.77 -1.19
N CYS A 40 7.40 -1.11 -1.35
CA CYS A 40 8.70 -1.53 -0.80
C CYS A 40 8.64 -1.79 0.72
N VAL A 41 7.92 -0.95 1.47
CA VAL A 41 7.74 -1.10 2.92
C VAL A 41 7.02 -2.41 3.26
N THR A 42 5.92 -2.72 2.55
CA THR A 42 5.15 -3.95 2.80
C THR A 42 5.94 -5.18 2.36
N SER A 43 6.61 -5.11 1.21
CA SER A 43 7.46 -6.18 0.71
C SER A 43 8.65 -6.47 1.64
N ASN A 44 9.30 -5.44 2.18
CA ASN A 44 10.36 -5.59 3.19
C ASN A 44 9.82 -6.19 4.49
N THR A 45 8.67 -5.71 4.96
CA THR A 45 8.02 -6.23 6.17
C THR A 45 7.70 -7.71 6.03
N LEU A 46 7.01 -8.10 4.96
CA LEU A 46 6.69 -9.49 4.64
C LEU A 46 7.94 -10.35 4.46
N ARG A 47 9.02 -9.78 3.91
CA ARG A 47 10.29 -10.48 3.77
C ARG A 47 10.90 -10.85 5.13
N LEU A 48 10.83 -9.95 6.10
CA LEU A 48 11.37 -10.16 7.44
C LEU A 48 10.47 -11.07 8.28
N VAL A 49 9.16 -10.87 8.25
CA VAL A 49 8.23 -11.54 9.17
C VAL A 49 7.68 -12.87 8.65
N VAL A 50 7.63 -13.06 7.32
CA VAL A 50 7.06 -14.27 6.71
C VAL A 50 8.12 -15.03 5.92
N TYR A 51 8.71 -14.39 4.91
CA TYR A 51 9.60 -15.08 3.97
C TYR A 51 10.84 -15.67 4.66
N GLY A 52 11.56 -14.86 5.45
CA GLY A 52 12.78 -15.28 6.14
C GLY A 52 12.57 -16.46 7.09
N PRO A 53 11.59 -16.40 8.01
CA PRO A 53 11.26 -17.50 8.91
C PRO A 53 10.86 -18.78 8.17
N ILE A 54 9.98 -18.69 7.16
CA ILE A 54 9.57 -19.86 6.37
C ILE A 54 10.78 -20.46 5.64
N LEU A 55 11.59 -19.63 4.99
CA LEU A 55 12.77 -20.09 4.27
C LEU A 55 13.74 -20.82 5.21
N LYS A 56 14.04 -20.25 6.38
CA LYS A 56 14.94 -20.85 7.38
C LYS A 56 14.41 -22.16 7.94
N ASN A 57 13.11 -22.25 8.23
CA ASN A 57 12.54 -23.46 8.81
C ASN A 57 12.36 -24.57 7.78
N VAL A 58 11.87 -24.24 6.57
CA VAL A 58 11.61 -25.23 5.52
C VAL A 58 12.91 -25.72 4.88
N SER A 59 13.94 -24.87 4.75
CA SER A 59 15.24 -25.28 4.17
C SER A 59 15.92 -26.39 4.97
N ARG A 60 15.68 -26.45 6.28
CA ARG A 60 16.19 -27.52 7.15
C ARG A 60 15.56 -28.89 6.88
N ILE A 61 14.40 -28.93 6.23
CA ILE A 61 13.59 -30.14 6.06
C ILE A 61 13.61 -30.62 4.60
N VAL A 62 13.42 -29.70 3.65
CA VAL A 62 13.07 -30.06 2.25
C VAL A 62 14.10 -29.54 1.22
N GLY A 63 15.20 -28.92 1.68
CA GLY A 63 16.25 -28.37 0.83
C GLY A 63 15.95 -26.97 0.26
N PRO A 64 16.97 -26.30 -0.32
CA PRO A 64 16.93 -24.86 -0.60
C PRO A 64 15.91 -24.46 -1.67
N ASN A 65 15.75 -25.23 -2.74
CA ASN A 65 14.86 -24.87 -3.86
C ASN A 65 13.37 -24.95 -3.49
N LEU A 66 12.99 -25.99 -2.74
CA LEU A 66 11.63 -26.14 -2.21
C LEU A 66 11.35 -25.09 -1.14
N ALA A 67 12.32 -24.80 -0.27
CA ALA A 67 12.16 -23.77 0.74
C ALA A 67 11.92 -22.37 0.15
N VAL A 68 12.62 -22.00 -0.94
CA VAL A 68 12.36 -20.73 -1.64
C VAL A 68 10.94 -20.69 -2.21
N THR A 69 10.48 -21.80 -2.80
CA THR A 69 9.12 -21.89 -3.38
C THR A 69 8.06 -21.78 -2.29
N SER A 70 8.22 -22.51 -1.19
CA SER A 70 7.30 -22.46 -0.04
C SER A 70 7.29 -21.10 0.63
N ALA A 71 8.45 -20.44 0.78
CA ALA A 71 8.54 -19.11 1.34
C ALA A 71 7.85 -18.06 0.47
N LEU A 72 7.97 -18.15 -0.87
CA LEU A 72 7.24 -17.29 -1.80
C LEU A 72 5.73 -17.51 -1.68
N LEU A 73 5.25 -18.76 -1.77
CA LEU A 73 3.82 -19.07 -1.63
C LEU A 73 3.26 -18.59 -0.30
N GLY A 74 3.94 -18.88 0.81
CA GLY A 74 3.52 -18.45 2.15
C GLY A 74 3.44 -16.93 2.27
N THR A 75 4.40 -16.21 1.67
CA THR A 75 4.38 -14.75 1.66
C THR A 75 3.20 -14.18 0.88
N PHE A 76 2.93 -14.71 -0.31
CA PHE A 76 1.78 -14.28 -1.13
C PHE A 76 0.44 -14.66 -0.48
N LEU A 77 0.36 -15.81 0.18
CA LEU A 77 -0.83 -16.23 0.95
C LEU A 77 -1.10 -15.30 2.14
N VAL A 78 -0.09 -14.98 2.95
CA VAL A 78 -0.27 -14.04 4.07
C VAL A 78 -0.67 -12.67 3.54
N SER A 79 -0.05 -12.21 2.45
CA SER A 79 -0.45 -10.95 1.79
C SER A 79 -1.89 -11.00 1.29
N ALA A 80 -2.31 -12.10 0.67
CA ALA A 80 -3.68 -12.31 0.19
C ALA A 80 -4.69 -12.16 1.33
N PHE A 81 -4.49 -12.88 2.44
CA PHE A 81 -5.37 -12.80 3.61
C PHE A 81 -5.42 -11.40 4.21
N MET A 82 -4.27 -10.72 4.32
CA MET A 82 -4.24 -9.34 4.81
C MET A 82 -5.06 -8.40 3.94
N HIS A 83 -4.97 -8.53 2.61
CA HIS A 83 -5.77 -7.71 1.70
C HIS A 83 -7.26 -8.07 1.76
N GLU A 84 -7.60 -9.36 1.89
CA GLU A 84 -8.97 -9.81 2.07
C GLU A 84 -9.60 -9.23 3.35
N ILE A 85 -8.84 -9.20 4.45
CA ILE A 85 -9.24 -8.58 5.72
C ILE A 85 -9.43 -7.07 5.57
N ILE A 86 -8.51 -6.39 4.89
CA ILE A 86 -8.61 -4.94 4.64
C ILE A 86 -9.87 -4.65 3.81
N VAL A 87 -10.10 -5.40 2.73
CA VAL A 87 -11.32 -5.25 1.91
C VAL A 87 -12.57 -5.52 2.74
N TYR A 88 -12.57 -6.55 3.59
CA TYR A 88 -13.67 -6.83 4.50
C TYR A 88 -13.95 -5.66 5.46
N TYR A 89 -12.92 -5.05 6.05
CA TYR A 89 -13.12 -3.90 6.95
C TYR A 89 -13.61 -2.66 6.23
N LEU A 90 -13.09 -2.38 5.03
CA LEU A 90 -13.48 -1.22 4.23
C LEU A 90 -14.89 -1.37 3.66
N CYS A 91 -15.22 -2.56 3.14
CA CYS A 91 -16.48 -2.77 2.43
C CYS A 91 -17.60 -3.31 3.35
N ARG A 92 -17.24 -3.94 4.48
CA ARG A 92 -18.14 -4.66 5.41
C ARG A 92 -18.97 -5.76 4.73
N VAL A 93 -18.44 -6.36 3.67
CA VAL A 93 -19.08 -7.45 2.92
C VAL A 93 -18.17 -8.66 2.90
N MET A 94 -18.78 -9.84 2.87
CA MET A 94 -18.04 -11.09 2.91
C MET A 94 -17.12 -11.22 1.68
N PRO A 95 -15.84 -11.56 1.89
CA PRO A 95 -14.88 -11.69 0.80
C PRO A 95 -15.28 -12.77 -0.22
N ARG A 96 -15.21 -12.44 -1.51
CA ARG A 96 -15.45 -13.37 -2.63
C ARG A 96 -14.17 -14.00 -3.19
N TRP A 97 -13.03 -13.74 -2.56
CA TRP A 97 -11.74 -14.37 -2.85
C TRP A 97 -11.07 -13.91 -4.16
N GLY A 98 -11.58 -12.92 -4.88
CA GLY A 98 -10.93 -12.37 -6.07
C GLY A 98 -9.59 -11.72 -5.74
N THR A 99 -9.52 -11.02 -4.61
CA THR A 99 -8.26 -10.47 -4.06
C THR A 99 -7.27 -11.60 -3.73
N THR A 100 -7.72 -12.64 -3.04
CA THR A 100 -6.88 -13.81 -2.76
C THR A 100 -6.38 -14.49 -4.04
N THR A 101 -7.26 -14.67 -5.03
CA THR A 101 -6.93 -15.29 -6.32
C THR A 101 -5.89 -14.46 -7.07
N PHE A 102 -6.02 -13.13 -7.06
CA PHE A 102 -5.06 -12.22 -7.66
C PHE A 102 -3.65 -12.43 -7.07
N PHE A 103 -3.48 -12.38 -5.76
CA PHE A 103 -2.17 -12.57 -5.13
C PHE A 103 -1.58 -13.96 -5.37
N LEU A 104 -2.42 -15.00 -5.39
CA LEU A 104 -1.98 -16.36 -5.70
C LEU A 104 -1.48 -16.49 -7.14
N VAL A 105 -2.18 -15.94 -8.11
CA VAL A 105 -1.75 -15.92 -9.52
C VAL A 105 -0.40 -15.21 -9.64
N GLN A 106 -0.23 -14.05 -9.01
CA GLN A 106 1.03 -13.30 -9.02
C GLN A 106 2.18 -14.11 -8.39
N GLY A 107 1.95 -14.76 -7.25
CA GLY A 107 2.94 -15.62 -6.59
C GLY A 107 3.34 -16.83 -7.45
N LEU A 108 2.37 -17.49 -8.09
CA LEU A 108 2.62 -18.61 -9.00
C LEU A 108 3.42 -18.17 -10.23
N CYS A 109 3.10 -17.01 -10.82
CA CYS A 109 3.85 -16.46 -11.94
C CYS A 109 5.33 -16.19 -11.57
N ILE A 110 5.62 -15.67 -10.38
CA ILE A 110 7.00 -15.46 -9.91
C ILE A 110 7.73 -16.79 -9.70
N ILE A 111 7.04 -17.81 -9.20
CA ILE A 111 7.64 -19.15 -9.03
C ILE A 111 7.97 -19.77 -10.38
N ALA A 112 7.06 -19.65 -11.35
CA ALA A 112 7.28 -20.09 -12.72
C ALA A 112 8.46 -19.32 -13.35
N GLU A 113 8.51 -18.00 -13.18
CA GLU A 113 9.62 -17.15 -13.63
C GLU A 113 10.96 -17.60 -13.03
N ASN A 114 11.05 -17.82 -11.71
CA ASN A 114 12.28 -18.30 -11.06
C ASN A 114 12.71 -19.68 -11.58
N LYS A 115 11.77 -20.61 -11.82
CA LYS A 115 12.08 -21.95 -12.35
C LYS A 115 12.50 -21.89 -13.82
N LEU A 116 11.87 -21.03 -14.62
CA LEU A 116 12.16 -20.88 -16.04
C LEU A 116 13.54 -20.24 -16.24
N ILE A 117 13.85 -19.17 -15.51
CA ILE A 117 15.17 -18.53 -15.50
C ILE A 117 16.24 -19.48 -14.95
N GLY A 118 15.90 -20.31 -13.96
CA GLY A 118 16.83 -21.29 -13.42
C GLY A 118 17.13 -22.45 -14.38
N LYS A 119 16.18 -22.81 -15.26
CA LYS A 119 16.34 -23.90 -16.24
C LYS A 119 16.95 -23.44 -17.55
N ILE A 120 16.54 -22.27 -18.04
CA ILE A 120 17.03 -21.71 -19.28
C ILE A 120 18.11 -20.71 -18.87
N ASN A 121 19.37 -20.97 -19.22
CA ASN A 121 20.51 -20.11 -18.93
C ASN A 121 20.46 -18.83 -19.79
N VAL A 122 19.34 -18.11 -19.75
CA VAL A 122 19.00 -16.97 -20.61
C VAL A 122 19.89 -15.81 -20.24
N LYS A 123 20.99 -15.65 -20.99
CA LYS A 123 21.81 -14.43 -20.99
C LYS A 123 21.12 -13.24 -21.68
N TRP A 124 20.01 -13.49 -22.39
CA TRP A 124 19.25 -12.46 -23.10
C TRP A 124 18.36 -11.69 -22.12
N ARG A 125 18.86 -10.57 -21.61
CA ARG A 125 18.03 -9.60 -20.90
C ARG A 125 17.17 -8.86 -21.91
N VAL A 126 15.85 -9.11 -21.87
CA VAL A 126 14.89 -8.28 -22.60
C VAL A 126 15.08 -6.83 -22.12
N PRO A 127 15.08 -5.83 -23.03
CA PRO A 127 15.24 -4.44 -22.63
C PRO A 127 14.20 -4.05 -21.56
N GLN A 128 14.69 -3.47 -20.46
CA GLN A 128 13.86 -3.08 -19.30
C GLN A 128 12.72 -2.11 -19.69
N LEU A 129 12.91 -1.36 -20.78
CA LEU A 129 11.91 -0.48 -21.36
C LEU A 129 10.67 -1.21 -21.91
N ILE A 130 10.81 -2.48 -22.29
CA ILE A 130 9.73 -3.30 -22.84
C ILE A 130 9.11 -4.15 -21.73
N THR A 131 9.96 -4.78 -20.91
CA THR A 131 9.50 -5.67 -19.84
C THR A 131 8.71 -4.93 -18.76
N GLY A 132 9.12 -3.71 -18.41
CA GLY A 132 8.48 -2.93 -17.35
C GLY A 132 7.02 -2.59 -17.64
N PRO A 133 6.69 -1.97 -18.79
CA PRO A 133 5.31 -1.74 -19.19
C PRO A 133 4.49 -3.02 -19.36
N LEU A 134 5.11 -4.11 -19.83
CA LEU A 134 4.44 -5.41 -19.96
C LEU A 134 4.04 -5.99 -18.60
N VAL A 135 4.97 -6.02 -17.64
CA VAL A 135 4.71 -6.50 -16.27
C VAL A 135 3.66 -5.62 -15.59
N PHE A 136 3.81 -4.30 -15.70
CA PHE A 136 2.84 -3.35 -15.16
C PHE A 136 1.45 -3.56 -15.77
N GLY A 137 1.37 -3.67 -17.10
CA GLY A 137 0.13 -3.91 -17.83
C GLY A 137 -0.51 -5.25 -17.44
N PHE A 138 0.27 -6.31 -17.26
CA PHE A 138 -0.20 -7.60 -16.78
C PHE A 138 -0.79 -7.52 -15.37
N VAL A 139 -0.10 -6.83 -14.45
CA VAL A 139 -0.59 -6.62 -13.07
C VAL A 139 -1.88 -5.80 -13.07
N VAL A 140 -1.92 -4.71 -13.83
CA VAL A 140 -3.13 -3.88 -13.96
C VAL A 140 -4.27 -4.70 -14.57
N TYR A 141 -4.04 -5.41 -15.66
CA TYR A 141 -5.07 -6.23 -16.31
C TYR A 141 -5.65 -7.29 -15.37
N THR A 142 -4.79 -8.02 -14.65
CA THR A 142 -5.23 -9.04 -13.69
C THR A 142 -5.98 -8.42 -12.51
N PHE A 143 -5.56 -7.26 -12.03
CA PHE A 143 -6.28 -6.50 -10.99
C PHE A 143 -7.65 -6.04 -11.48
N MET A 144 -7.72 -5.44 -12.67
CA MET A 144 -8.98 -4.97 -13.28
C MET A 144 -9.95 -6.12 -13.56
N ARG A 145 -9.45 -7.33 -13.78
CA ARG A 145 -10.30 -8.50 -14.03
C ARG A 145 -10.77 -9.21 -12.76
N LEU A 146 -9.91 -9.31 -11.75
CA LEU A 146 -10.19 -10.15 -10.56
C LEU A 146 -10.65 -9.34 -9.35
N VAL A 147 -10.17 -8.11 -9.20
CA VAL A 147 -10.40 -7.29 -8.00
C VAL A 147 -11.41 -6.19 -8.28
N LEU A 148 -11.27 -5.48 -9.41
CA LEU A 148 -12.17 -4.37 -9.74
C LEU A 148 -13.66 -4.76 -9.81
N PRO A 149 -14.09 -5.85 -10.47
CA PRO A 149 -15.52 -6.19 -10.51
C PRO A 149 -16.09 -6.47 -9.13
N GLU A 150 -15.31 -7.07 -8.22
CA GLU A 150 -15.73 -7.22 -6.81
C GLU A 150 -15.93 -5.85 -6.17
N LEU A 151 -14.98 -4.93 -6.31
CA LEU A 151 -15.09 -3.58 -5.74
C LEU A 151 -16.28 -2.78 -6.31
N LEU A 152 -16.53 -2.89 -7.62
CA LEU A 152 -17.62 -2.17 -8.29
C LEU A 152 -18.99 -2.72 -7.92
N GLU A 153 -19.14 -4.04 -7.77
CA GLU A 153 -20.40 -4.67 -7.38
C GLU A 153 -20.87 -4.24 -5.98
N TYR A 154 -19.94 -3.91 -5.09
CA TYR A 154 -20.24 -3.46 -3.73
C TYR A 154 -20.45 -1.94 -3.60
N LYS A 155 -20.55 -1.20 -4.71
CA LYS A 155 -20.70 0.28 -4.74
C LYS A 155 -19.65 1.00 -3.88
N VAL A 156 -18.43 0.46 -3.85
CA VAL A 156 -17.33 0.99 -3.03
C VAL A 156 -17.04 2.45 -3.40
N ASP A 157 -17.26 2.85 -4.65
CA ASP A 157 -17.05 4.23 -5.10
C ASP A 157 -17.99 5.22 -4.38
N GLU A 158 -19.29 4.94 -4.30
CA GLU A 158 -20.25 5.83 -3.62
C GLU A 158 -19.96 5.95 -2.12
N ARG A 159 -19.62 4.82 -1.48
CA ARG A 159 -19.36 4.77 -0.04
C ARG A 159 -18.01 5.35 0.34
N ALA A 160 -16.95 5.06 -0.42
CA ALA A 160 -15.64 5.66 -0.22
C ALA A 160 -15.74 7.17 -0.42
N ILE A 161 -16.43 7.65 -1.47
CA ILE A 161 -16.67 9.08 -1.69
C ILE A 161 -17.43 9.69 -0.51
N ALA A 162 -18.45 9.01 0.04
CA ALA A 162 -19.19 9.48 1.22
C ALA A 162 -18.31 9.55 2.48
N GLU A 163 -17.44 8.58 2.71
CA GLU A 163 -16.49 8.59 3.83
C GLU A 163 -15.41 9.67 3.65
N TYR A 164 -14.92 9.88 2.43
CA TYR A 164 -14.02 10.99 2.09
C TYR A 164 -14.70 12.34 2.29
N ALA A 165 -15.96 12.48 1.91
CA ALA A 165 -16.74 13.69 2.14
C ALA A 165 -16.93 13.95 3.64
N ALA A 166 -17.25 12.93 4.43
CA ALA A 166 -17.40 13.06 5.88
C ALA A 166 -16.08 13.46 6.58
N VAL A 167 -14.94 12.89 6.17
CA VAL A 167 -13.63 13.29 6.69
C VAL A 167 -13.28 14.72 6.27
N PHE A 168 -13.57 15.09 5.02
CA PHE A 168 -13.35 16.44 4.53
C PHE A 168 -14.20 17.46 5.30
N ASP A 169 -15.47 17.16 5.53
CA ASP A 169 -16.38 18.01 6.30
C ASP A 169 -15.92 18.13 7.75
N PHE A 170 -15.48 17.04 8.38
CA PHE A 170 -14.89 17.10 9.72
C PHE A 170 -13.64 17.99 9.80
N VAL A 171 -12.72 17.88 8.83
CA VAL A 171 -11.52 18.72 8.76
C VAL A 171 -11.89 20.18 8.52
N LYS A 172 -12.86 20.43 7.64
CA LYS A 172 -13.36 21.77 7.36
C LYS A 172 -13.98 22.39 8.62
N ASP A 173 -14.83 21.68 9.33
CA ASP A 173 -15.43 22.14 10.57
C ASP A 173 -14.39 22.37 11.67
N ALA A 174 -13.42 21.46 11.83
CA ALA A 174 -12.31 21.65 12.76
C ALA A 174 -11.49 22.90 12.43
N SER A 175 -11.20 23.14 11.14
CA SER A 175 -10.45 24.32 10.71
C SER A 175 -11.24 25.63 10.91
N LEU A 176 -12.53 25.64 10.60
CA LEU A 176 -13.41 26.78 10.82
C LEU A 176 -13.55 27.09 12.31
N ASN A 177 -13.67 26.06 13.16
CA ASN A 177 -13.71 26.22 14.61
C ASN A 177 -12.37 26.73 15.15
N TRP A 178 -11.24 26.29 14.60
CA TRP A 178 -9.92 26.79 14.97
C TRP A 178 -9.73 28.27 14.61
N VAL A 179 -10.16 28.68 13.41
CA VAL A 179 -10.13 30.08 12.99
C VAL A 179 -11.03 30.93 13.88
N LYS A 180 -12.25 30.47 14.18
CA LYS A 180 -13.18 31.16 15.09
C LYS A 180 -12.63 31.27 16.51
N PHE A 181 -11.98 30.23 17.01
CA PHE A 181 -11.32 30.26 18.31
C PHE A 181 -10.20 31.30 18.33
N GLY A 182 -9.36 31.32 17.29
CA GLY A 182 -8.29 32.31 17.14
C GLY A 182 -8.84 33.74 17.09
N THR A 183 -9.82 34.02 16.24
CA THR A 183 -10.40 35.36 16.12
C THR A 183 -11.09 35.82 17.40
N ASN A 184 -11.83 34.94 18.08
CA ASN A 184 -12.47 35.25 19.36
C ASN A 184 -11.45 35.48 20.48
N PHE A 185 -10.36 34.70 20.50
CA PHE A 185 -9.26 34.88 21.43
C PHE A 185 -8.62 36.26 21.24
N TRP A 186 -8.19 36.58 20.01
CA TRP A 186 -7.58 37.89 19.71
C TRP A 186 -8.52 39.08 19.95
N TYR A 187 -9.81 38.93 19.61
CA TYR A 187 -10.80 39.97 19.87
C TYR A 187 -11.01 40.24 21.37
N LYS A 188 -11.05 39.18 22.19
CA LYS A 188 -11.18 39.29 23.65
C LYS A 188 -9.95 39.95 24.26
N THR A 189 -8.75 39.52 23.87
CA THR A 189 -7.48 40.10 24.32
C THR A 189 -7.35 41.56 23.93
N TRP A 190 -7.79 41.95 22.73
CA TRP A 190 -7.81 43.34 22.28
C TRP A 190 -8.80 44.20 23.07
N LYS A 191 -10.00 43.69 23.36
CA LYS A 191 -10.98 44.41 24.19
C LYS A 191 -10.49 44.64 25.62
N GLU A 192 -9.88 43.62 26.23
CA GLU A 192 -9.31 43.74 27.58
C GLU A 192 -8.16 44.74 27.62
N THR A 193 -7.26 44.73 26.63
CA THR A 193 -6.18 45.72 26.52
C THR A 193 -6.68 47.15 26.23
N ALA A 194 -7.68 47.32 25.36
CA ALA A 194 -8.27 48.62 25.08
C ALA A 194 -9.00 49.22 26.30
N TYR A 195 -9.69 48.38 27.09
CA TYR A 195 -10.39 48.82 28.30
C TYR A 195 -9.42 49.28 29.39
N VAL A 196 -8.30 48.56 29.56
CA VAL A 196 -7.21 48.93 30.49
C VAL A 196 -6.57 50.26 30.07
N CYS A 197 -6.32 50.48 28.78
CA CYS A 197 -5.77 51.74 28.29
C CYS A 197 -6.70 52.95 28.52
N GLN A 198 -8.02 52.77 28.55
CA GLN A 198 -8.98 53.87 28.79
C GLN A 198 -9.15 54.25 30.27
N HIS A 199 -8.76 53.39 31.21
CA HIS A 199 -8.92 53.63 32.66
C HIS A 199 -7.60 53.98 33.37
N ILE A 200 -6.51 54.18 32.61
CA ILE A 200 -5.18 54.58 33.12
C ILE A 200 -4.90 56.09 32.86
N GLN A 201 -5.85 56.84 32.31
CA GLN A 201 -5.81 58.31 32.24
C GLN A 201 -6.57 58.95 33.39
#